data_AF-A0A7R8WSC2-F1
#
_entry.id   AF-A0A7R8WSC2-F1
#
_cell.length_a   1.000
_cell.length_b   1.000
_cell.length_c   1.000
_cell.angle_alpha   90.00
_cell.angle_beta   90.00
_cell.angle_gamma   90.00
#
_symmetry.space_group_name_H-M   'P 1'
#
loop_
_entity.id
_entity.type
_entity.pdbx_description
1 polymer ?
#
loop_
_entity_poly.entity_id
_entity_poly.type
_entity_poly.pdbx_seq_one_letter_code
_entity_poly.pdbx_strand_id
1 'polypeptide(L)'
;MLRRWLSAPLTNPVAINARLDALAQLMEKASDLGEIAKMLRTLPDLERALAKMHSLGLKGSSDDPNSRAIFYEDTVYSKKKVLDFIALLDGFKTADEIASLGKGP
;
A
#
# COMPACT_ATOMS: atom_id res chain seq x y z
N MET A 1 3.38 -0.35 -10.24
CA MET A 1 2.66 -1.38 -11.03
C MET A 1 2.48 -1.01 -12.52
N LEU A 2 1.85 0.12 -12.87
CA LEU A 2 1.53 0.49 -14.28
C LEU A 2 2.73 0.47 -15.24
N ARG A 3 3.87 1.05 -14.83
CA ARG A 3 5.12 1.02 -15.62
C ARG A 3 5.50 -0.39 -16.06
N ARG A 4 5.35 -1.38 -15.16
CA ARG A 4 5.68 -2.79 -15.44
C ARG A 4 4.74 -3.41 -16.46
N TRP A 5 3.45 -3.06 -16.41
CA TRP A 5 2.46 -3.56 -17.37
C TRP A 5 2.71 -3.04 -18.78
N LEU A 6 3.20 -1.81 -18.92
CA LEU A 6 3.58 -1.23 -20.21
C LEU A 6 4.89 -1.83 -20.74
N SER A 7 5.88 -2.05 -19.87
CA SER A 7 7.18 -2.59 -20.28
C SER A 7 7.19 -4.10 -20.55
N ALA A 8 6.15 -4.81 -20.11
CA ALA A 8 6.00 -6.26 -20.27
C ALA A 8 4.54 -6.61 -20.55
N PRO A 9 4.07 -6.44 -21.80
CA PRO A 9 2.70 -6.73 -22.17
C PRO A 9 2.38 -8.21 -22.04
N LEU A 10 1.10 -8.52 -21.83
CA LEU A 10 0.62 -9.90 -21.79
C LEU A 10 0.59 -10.48 -23.20
N THR A 11 0.92 -11.77 -23.32
CA THR A 11 0.80 -12.54 -24.56
C THR A 11 -0.25 -13.65 -24.46
N ASN A 12 -0.76 -13.92 -23.25
CA ASN A 12 -1.79 -14.93 -23.01
C ASN A 12 -3.19 -14.33 -23.26
N PRO A 13 -3.97 -14.84 -24.24
CA PRO A 13 -5.30 -14.31 -24.55
C PRO A 13 -6.28 -14.40 -23.38
N VAL A 14 -6.20 -15.43 -22.54
CA VAL A 14 -7.07 -15.56 -21.35
C VAL A 14 -6.83 -14.43 -20.36
N ALA A 15 -5.55 -14.10 -20.11
CA ALA A 15 -5.18 -13.03 -19.20
C ALA A 15 -5.50 -11.63 -19.76
N ILE A 16 -5.45 -11.47 -21.08
CA ILE A 16 -5.87 -10.23 -21.76
C ILE A 16 -7.38 -10.04 -21.60
N ASN A 17 -8.18 -11.06 -21.93
CA ASN A 17 -9.64 -10.98 -21.81
C ASN A 17 -10.07 -10.72 -20.36
N ALA A 18 -9.44 -11.36 -19.38
CA ALA A 18 -9.73 -11.08 -17.97
C ALA A 18 -9.49 -9.60 -17.57
N ARG A 19 -8.49 -8.92 -18.18
CA ARG A 19 -8.29 -7.47 -17.97
C ARG A 19 -9.35 -6.63 -18.67
N LEU A 20 -9.79 -7.04 -19.86
CA LEU A 20 -10.86 -6.35 -20.59
C LEU A 20 -12.20 -6.49 -19.85
N ASP A 21 -12.51 -7.67 -19.32
CA ASP A 21 -13.70 -7.93 -18.52
C ASP A 21 -13.70 -7.08 -17.23
N ALA A 22 -12.55 -7.00 -16.54
CA ALA A 22 -12.41 -6.13 -15.37
C ALA A 22 -12.63 -4.65 -15.71
N LEU A 23 -12.19 -4.18 -16.88
CA LEU A 23 -12.46 -2.81 -17.33
C LEU A 23 -13.95 -2.59 -17.60
N ALA A 24 -14.63 -3.53 -18.25
CA ALA A 24 -16.07 -3.44 -18.49
C ALA A 24 -16.85 -3.32 -17.17
N GLN A 25 -16.51 -4.16 -16.18
CA GLN A 25 -17.11 -4.09 -14.83
C GLN A 25 -16.88 -2.74 -14.13
N LEU A 26 -15.68 -2.16 -14.30
CA LEU A 26 -15.39 -0.83 -13.75
C LEU A 26 -16.20 0.26 -14.45
N MET A 27 -16.35 0.17 -15.78
CA MET A 27 -17.14 1.13 -16.56
C MET A 27 -18.63 1.09 -16.21
N GLU A 28 -19.18 -0.07 -15.91
CA GLU A 28 -20.57 -0.22 -15.44
C GLU A 28 -20.82 0.47 -14.09
N LYS A 29 -19.80 0.53 -13.22
CA LYS A 29 -19.84 1.18 -11.90
C LYS A 29 -19.23 2.58 -11.88
N ALA A 30 -19.30 3.29 -13.00
CA ALA A 30 -18.65 4.60 -13.14
C ALA A 30 -19.08 5.65 -12.10
N SER A 31 -20.31 5.54 -11.55
CA SER A 31 -20.80 6.40 -10.47
C SER A 31 -19.95 6.30 -9.20
N ASP A 32 -19.54 5.08 -8.84
CA ASP A 32 -18.89 4.77 -7.56
C ASP A 32 -17.37 5.03 -7.65
N LEU A 33 -16.82 4.96 -8.88
CA LEU A 33 -15.41 5.22 -9.15
C LEU A 33 -14.97 6.63 -8.75
N GLY A 34 -15.86 7.61 -8.77
CA GLY A 34 -15.56 8.97 -8.33
C GLY A 34 -15.16 9.04 -6.86
N GLU A 35 -15.89 8.32 -6.01
CA GLU A 35 -15.61 8.25 -4.56
C GLU A 35 -14.42 7.36 -4.26
N ILE A 36 -14.34 6.19 -4.91
CA ILE A 36 -13.18 5.28 -4.81
C ILE A 36 -11.89 6.03 -5.20
N ALA A 37 -11.90 6.81 -6.28
CA ALA A 37 -10.75 7.59 -6.72
C ALA A 37 -10.40 8.75 -5.76
N LYS A 38 -11.36 9.30 -5.01
CA LYS A 38 -11.08 10.28 -3.97
C LYS A 38 -10.38 9.61 -2.78
N MET A 39 -10.88 8.46 -2.33
CA MET A 39 -10.27 7.70 -1.23
C MET A 39 -8.89 7.15 -1.60
N LEU A 40 -8.70 6.63 -2.82
CA LEU A 40 -7.39 6.15 -3.28
C LEU A 40 -6.32 7.25 -3.27
N ARG A 41 -6.69 8.53 -3.43
CA ARG A 41 -5.74 9.66 -3.37
C ARG A 41 -5.28 10.00 -1.96
N THR A 42 -6.02 9.61 -0.93
CA THR A 42 -5.62 9.87 0.46
C THR A 42 -4.68 8.80 1.00
N LEU A 43 -4.60 7.64 0.33
CA LEU A 43 -3.72 6.55 0.74
C LEU A 43 -2.24 6.95 0.61
N PRO A 44 -1.42 6.71 1.66
CA PRO A 44 0.02 6.81 1.54
C PRO A 44 0.58 5.65 0.70
N ASP A 45 1.88 5.69 0.41
CA ASP A 45 2.58 4.54 -0.16
C ASP A 45 2.69 3.40 0.88
N LEU A 46 1.65 2.57 0.92
CA LEU A 46 1.53 1.45 1.86
C LEU A 46 2.64 0.40 1.66
N GLU A 47 3.09 0.18 0.43
CA GLU A 47 4.17 -0.77 0.12
C GLU A 47 5.47 -0.33 0.81
N ARG A 48 5.84 0.94 0.68
CA ARG A 48 7.01 1.51 1.36
C ARG A 48 6.84 1.57 2.88
N ALA A 49 5.67 1.98 3.34
CA ALA A 49 5.40 2.10 4.76
C ALA A 49 5.46 0.72 5.47
N LEU A 50 4.92 -0.33 4.82
CA LEU A 50 5.04 -1.70 5.31
C LEU A 50 6.49 -2.18 5.33
N ALA A 51 7.26 -1.95 4.26
CA ALA A 51 8.66 -2.32 4.20
C ALA A 51 9.48 -1.63 5.32
N LYS A 52 9.21 -0.34 5.57
CA LYS A 52 9.80 0.40 6.68
C LYS A 52 9.43 -0.21 8.03
N MET A 53 8.16 -0.48 8.29
CA MET A 53 7.72 -1.10 9.55
C MET A 53 8.32 -2.48 9.75
N HIS A 54 8.40 -3.28 8.69
CA HIS A 54 9.08 -4.57 8.72
C HIS A 54 10.55 -4.41 9.11
N SER A 55 11.28 -3.49 8.48
CA SER A 55 12.69 -3.24 8.81
C SER A 55 12.92 -2.80 10.26
N LEU A 56 11.98 -2.02 10.83
CA LEU A 56 12.04 -1.58 12.23
C LEU A 56 11.70 -2.70 13.22
N GLY A 57 10.90 -3.68 12.82
CA GLY A 57 10.51 -4.84 13.64
C GLY A 57 11.50 -6.00 13.59
N LEU A 58 12.43 -6.00 12.63
CA LEU A 58 13.49 -6.98 12.58
C LEU A 58 14.46 -6.74 13.75
N LYS A 59 14.81 -7.82 14.45
CA LYS A 59 15.95 -7.78 15.37
C LYS A 59 17.21 -7.62 14.54
N GLY A 60 17.94 -6.52 14.76
CA GLY A 60 19.27 -6.34 14.19
C GLY A 60 20.16 -7.52 14.56
N SER A 61 21.04 -7.92 13.65
CA SER A 61 22.13 -8.86 13.97
C SER A 61 22.94 -8.29 15.13
N SER A 62 23.51 -9.15 15.98
CA SER A 62 24.45 -8.74 17.03
C SER A 62 25.64 -7.95 16.48
N ASP A 63 25.96 -8.14 15.20
CA ASP A 63 27.07 -7.47 14.51
C ASP A 63 26.67 -6.16 13.81
N ASP A 64 25.37 -5.82 13.76
CA ASP A 64 24.91 -4.59 13.13
C ASP A 64 25.38 -3.36 13.95
N PRO A 65 26.18 -2.44 13.37
CA PRO A 65 26.61 -1.24 14.07
C PRO A 65 25.46 -0.39 14.64
N ASN A 66 24.29 -0.40 14.00
CA ASN A 66 23.13 0.37 14.47
C ASN A 66 22.56 -0.16 15.79
N SER A 67 22.73 -1.45 16.11
CA SER A 67 22.24 -2.04 17.36
C SER A 67 22.96 -1.51 18.60
N ARG A 68 24.17 -0.97 18.43
CA ARG A 68 25.02 -0.40 19.50
C ARG A 68 25.07 1.12 19.48
N ALA A 69 24.36 1.75 18.54
CA ALA A 69 24.39 3.20 18.38
C ALA A 69 23.65 3.89 19.53
N ILE A 70 24.26 4.93 20.10
CA ILE A 70 23.66 5.76 21.13
C ILE A 70 22.94 6.93 20.45
N PHE A 71 21.61 6.92 20.50
CA PHE A 71 20.78 7.99 19.95
C PHE A 71 20.38 8.97 21.05
N TYR A 72 20.85 10.22 20.94
CA TYR A 72 20.52 11.28 21.90
C TYR A 72 19.05 11.74 21.83
N GLU A 73 18.38 11.50 20.69
CA GLU A 73 17.00 11.91 20.41
C GLU A 73 16.04 10.71 20.34
N ASP A 74 16.32 9.63 21.07
CA ASP A 74 15.54 8.38 20.98
C ASP A 74 14.04 8.58 21.26
N THR A 75 13.68 9.53 22.11
CA THR A 75 12.27 9.88 22.38
C THR A 75 11.56 10.45 21.15
N VAL A 76 12.25 11.25 20.33
CA VAL A 76 11.71 11.83 19.09
C VAL A 76 11.54 10.72 18.05
N TYR A 77 12.55 9.86 17.89
CA TYR A 77 12.49 8.75 16.95
C TYR A 77 11.41 7.73 17.32
N SER A 78 11.27 7.41 18.60
CA SER A 78 10.25 6.48 19.10
C SER A 78 8.84 7.01 18.86
N LYS A 79 8.58 8.30 19.14
CA LYS A 79 7.31 8.94 18.79
C LYS A 79 7.01 8.85 17.29
N LYS A 80 8.01 9.12 16.45
CA LYS A 80 7.87 9.03 15.00
C LYS A 80 7.52 7.61 14.53
N LYS A 81 8.19 6.57 15.08
CA LYS A 81 7.88 5.16 14.77
C LYS A 81 6.41 4.83 15.08
N VAL A 82 5.90 5.26 16.23
CA VAL A 82 4.51 5.03 16.63
C VAL A 82 3.55 5.76 15.68
N LEU A 83 3.81 7.03 15.37
CA LEU A 83 2.97 7.80 14.43
C LEU A 83 2.96 7.20 13.03
N ASP A 84 4.12 6.75 12.54
CA ASP A 84 4.24 6.07 11.24
C ASP A 84 3.44 4.75 11.24
N PHE A 85 3.44 4.02 12.35
CA PHE A 85 2.65 2.79 12.49
C PHE A 85 1.14 3.06 12.53
N ILE A 86 0.70 4.09 13.26
CA ILE A 86 -0.70 4.52 13.27
C ILE A 86 -1.14 4.92 11.85
N ALA A 87 -0.35 5.72 11.15
CA ALA A 87 -0.63 6.12 9.77
C ALA A 87 -0.72 4.91 8.82
N LEU A 88 0.11 3.89 9.02
CA LEU A 88 0.02 2.63 8.28
C LEU A 88 -1.29 1.89 8.55
N LEU A 89 -1.69 1.77 9.83
CA LEU A 89 -2.96 1.12 10.21
C LEU A 89 -4.16 1.85 9.62
N ASP A 90 -4.19 3.17 9.72
CA ASP A 90 -5.29 3.97 9.17
C ASP A 90 -5.33 3.89 7.64
N GLY A 91 -4.17 3.88 6.98
CA GLY A 91 -4.09 3.62 5.55
C GLY A 91 -4.64 2.24 5.16
N PHE A 92 -4.39 1.19 5.95
CA PHE A 92 -5.01 -0.13 5.70
C PHE A 92 -6.52 -0.14 5.95
N LYS A 93 -7.04 0.58 6.95
CA LYS A 93 -8.50 0.71 7.15
C LYS A 93 -9.16 1.38 5.95
N THR A 94 -8.59 2.47 5.44
CA THR A 94 -9.10 3.13 4.22
C THR A 94 -9.03 2.19 3.02
N ALA A 95 -7.97 1.37 2.89
CA ALA A 95 -7.87 0.38 1.83
C ALA A 95 -8.95 -0.72 1.94
N ASP A 96 -9.28 -1.16 3.15
CA ASP A 96 -10.36 -2.13 3.40
C ASP A 96 -11.74 -1.54 3.09
N GLU A 97 -11.98 -0.28 3.47
CA GLU A 97 -13.19 0.47 3.12
C GLU A 97 -13.37 0.57 1.59
N ILE A 98 -12.31 0.95 0.86
CA ILE A 98 -12.31 0.95 -0.61
C ILE A 98 -12.64 -0.44 -1.17
N ALA A 99 -12.04 -1.51 -0.61
CA ALA A 99 -12.29 -2.88 -1.06
C ALA A 99 -13.74 -3.31 -0.81
N SER A 100 -14.35 -2.89 0.30
CA SER A 100 -15.74 -3.15 0.61
C SER A 100 -16.70 -2.44 -0.34
N LEU A 101 -16.41 -1.19 -0.71
CA LEU A 101 -17.21 -0.40 -1.66
C LEU A 101 -17.12 -0.97 -3.08
N GLY A 102 -15.99 -1.58 -3.43
CA GLY A 102 -15.78 -2.24 -4.72
C GLY A 102 -16.54 -3.56 -4.89
N LYS A 103 -16.94 -4.22 -3.80
CA LYS A 103 -17.76 -5.43 -3.86
C LYS A 103 -19.19 -5.05 -4.27
N GLY A 104 -19.61 -5.53 -5.44
CA GLY A 104 -21.04 -5.52 -5.78
C GLY A 104 -21.82 -6.45 -4.83
N PRO A 105 -23.16 -6.41 -4.87
CA PRO A 105 -23.99 -7.40 -4.18
C PRO A 105 -23.60 -8.84 -4.55
#